data_AF-A0A4Q4CS54-F1
#
_entry.id   AF-A0A4Q4CS54-F1
#
_cell.length_a   1.000
_cell.length_b   1.000
_cell.length_c   1.000
_cell.angle_alpha   90.00
_cell.angle_beta   90.00
_cell.angle_gamma   90.00
#
_symmetry.space_group_name_H-M   'P 1'
#
loop_
_entity.id
_entity.type
_entity.pdbx_description
1 polymer ?
#
loop_
_entity_poly.entity_id
_entity_poly.type
_entity_poly.pdbx_seq_one_letter_code
_entity_poly.pdbx_strand_id
1 'polypeptide(L)' 'MLSTLLRLAQRDGWRVEFDSDQILVSSRRALEGVVVLPSRLMRHARASGWSAAMAPGRIGLRHPAVRQSVLLRLGG' A
#
# COMPACT_ATOMS: atom_id res chain seq x y z
N MET A 1 1.15 2.18 -13.69
CA MET A 1 1.87 2.56 -12.45
C MET A 1 1.11 2.09 -11.22
N LEU A 2 -0.09 2.64 -10.91
CA LEU A 2 -0.97 2.11 -9.86
C LEU A 2 -1.30 0.62 -10.08
N SER A 3 -1.68 0.23 -11.30
CA SER A 3 -1.94 -1.19 -11.64
C SER A 3 -0.75 -2.11 -11.40
N THR A 4 0.49 -1.62 -11.57
CA THR A 4 1.71 -2.39 -11.27
C THR A 4 1.95 -2.49 -9.76
N LEU A 5 1.74 -1.40 -9.02
CA LEU A 5 1.81 -1.38 -7.56
C LEU A 5 0.82 -2.39 -6.93
N LEU A 6 -0.42 -2.41 -7.41
CA LEU A 6 -1.46 -3.33 -6.92
C LEU A 6 -1.15 -4.79 -7.26
N ARG A 7 -0.66 -5.08 -8.47
CA ARG A 7 -0.21 -6.43 -8.84
C ARG A 7 0.95 -6.92 -7.98
N LEU A 8 1.90 -6.04 -7.65
CA LEU A 8 2.99 -6.37 -6.73
C LEU A 8 2.46 -6.68 -5.32
N ALA A 9 1.52 -5.88 -4.81
CA ALA A 9 0.88 -6.12 -3.52
C ALA A 9 0.18 -7.49 -3.48
N GLN A 10 -0.63 -7.78 -4.50
CA GLN A 10 -1.34 -9.07 -4.62
C GLN A 10 -0.37 -10.25 -4.70
N ARG A 11 0.72 -10.13 -5.47
CA ARG A 11 1.77 -11.16 -5.58
C ARG A 11 2.44 -11.43 -4.24
N ASP A 12 2.63 -10.40 -3.41
CA ASP A 12 3.21 -10.51 -2.07
C ASP A 12 2.16 -10.97 -1.02
N GLY A 13 0.94 -11.34 -1.45
CA GLY A 13 -0.12 -11.87 -0.59
C GLY A 13 -0.97 -10.82 0.13
N TRP A 14 -0.92 -9.56 -0.31
CA TRP A 14 -1.74 -8.48 0.23
C TRP A 14 -3.10 -8.45 -0.47
N ARG A 15 -4.15 -8.25 0.32
CA ARG A 15 -5.51 -8.04 -0.14
C ARG A 15 -5.67 -6.59 -0.60
N VAL A 16 -6.34 -6.39 -1.73
CA VAL A 16 -6.64 -5.07 -2.29
C VAL A 16 -8.15 -4.88 -2.30
N GLU A 17 -8.61 -3.79 -1.71
CA GLU A 17 -10.01 -3.39 -1.64
C GLU A 17 -10.14 -1.98 -2.21
N PHE A 18 -11.18 -1.76 -3.02
CA PHE A 18 -11.42 -0.48 -3.67
C PHE A 18 -12.60 0.19 -2.98
N ASP A 19 -12.38 1.44 -2.57
CA ASP A 19 -13.39 2.37 -2.08
C ASP A 19 -13.45 3.58 -3.05
N SER A 20 -14.47 4.39 -2.90
CA SER A 20 -14.85 5.55 -3.72
C SER A 20 -13.66 6.45 -4.09
N ASP A 21 -12.80 6.74 -3.12
CA ASP A 21 -11.66 7.66 -3.21
C ASP A 21 -10.34 7.04 -2.71
N GLN A 22 -10.38 5.77 -2.28
CA GLN A 22 -9.29 5.12 -1.57
C GLN A 22 -9.12 3.67 -2.04
N ILE A 23 -7.88 3.19 -2.06
CA ILE A 23 -7.56 1.81 -2.33
C ILE A 23 -6.88 1.26 -1.08
N LEU A 24 -7.59 0.41 -0.36
CA LEU A 24 -7.08 -0.23 0.83
C LEU A 24 -6.27 -1.47 0.44
N VAL A 25 -5.05 -1.56 0.96
CA VAL A 25 -4.13 -2.66 0.72
C VAL A 25 -3.73 -3.22 2.08
N SER A 26 -4.23 -4.40 2.43
CA SER A 26 -4.07 -5.00 3.76
C SER A 26 -3.34 -6.34 3.67
N SER A 27 -2.60 -6.72 4.70
CA SER A 27 -1.95 -8.03 4.78
C SER A 27 -2.54 -8.84 5.93
N ARG A 28 -2.81 -10.13 5.71
CA ARG A 28 -3.23 -11.03 6.80
C ARG A 28 -2.14 -11.18 7.86
N ARG A 29 -0.87 -11.12 7.45
CA ARG A 29 0.30 -11.13 8.35
C ARG A 29 0.41 -9.85 9.18
N ALA A 30 -0.30 -8.79 8.80
CA ALA A 30 -0.33 -7.56 9.59
C ALA A 30 -1.06 -7.69 10.92
N LEU A 31 -1.96 -8.67 11.03
CA LEU A 31 -2.65 -8.99 12.28
C LEU A 31 -1.73 -9.66 13.31
N GLU A 32 -0.54 -10.12 12.90
CA GLU A 32 0.43 -10.81 13.77
C GLU A 32 1.44 -9.84 14.40
N GLY A 33 1.20 -8.53 14.34
CA GLY A 33 1.97 -7.52 15.09
C GLY A 33 3.32 -7.12 14.49
N VAL A 34 3.76 -7.73 13.38
CA VAL A 34 4.97 -7.34 12.65
C VAL A 34 4.68 -7.17 11.17
N VAL A 35 4.57 -5.92 10.70
CA VAL A 35 4.52 -5.62 9.28
C VAL A 35 5.85 -5.09 8.80
N VAL A 36 6.63 -5.97 8.19
CA VAL A 36 7.69 -5.53 7.28
C VAL A 36 7.01 -5.05 6.01
N LEU A 37 7.03 -3.74 5.74
CA LEU A 37 6.62 -3.26 4.42
C LEU A 37 7.49 -3.96 3.38
N PRO A 38 6.90 -4.51 2.29
CA PRO A 38 7.68 -5.19 1.29
C PRO A 38 8.63 -4.16 0.70
N SER A 39 9.92 -4.32 0.97
CA SER A 39 10.96 -3.37 0.53
C SER A 39 10.94 -3.16 -0.98
N ARG A 40 10.48 -4.17 -1.73
CA ARG A 40 10.21 -4.12 -3.18
C ARG A 40 9.04 -3.21 -3.54
N LEU A 41 7.91 -3.34 -2.85
CA LEU A 41 6.74 -2.47 -3.07
C LEU A 41 7.08 -1.02 -2.77
N MET A 42 7.82 -0.77 -1.68
CA MET A 42 8.23 0.58 -1.33
C MET A 42 9.27 1.18 -2.26
N ARG A 43 10.23 0.36 -2.69
CA ARG A 43 11.22 0.77 -3.69
C ARG A 43 10.55 1.11 -5.02
N HIS A 44 9.59 0.30 -5.47
CA HIS A 44 8.83 0.56 -6.70
C HIS A 44 8.01 1.84 -6.58
N ALA A 45 7.28 2.01 -5.47
CA ALA A 45 6.49 3.21 -5.21
C ALA A 45 7.37 4.48 -5.26
N ARG A 46 8.50 4.49 -4.55
CA ARG A 46 9.45 5.63 -4.57
C ARG A 46 10.03 5.89 -5.96
N ALA A 47 10.49 4.85 -6.66
CA ALA A 47 11.01 4.97 -8.03
C ALA A 47 9.95 5.48 -9.02
N SER A 48 8.68 5.27 -8.69
CA SER A 48 7.52 5.68 -9.46
C SER A 48 6.91 7.00 -8.98
N GLY A 49 7.61 7.78 -8.16
CA GLY A 49 7.17 9.11 -7.72
C GLY A 49 6.09 9.12 -6.63
N TRP A 50 5.81 7.99 -5.98
CA TRP A 50 4.84 7.94 -4.88
C TRP A 50 5.46 8.45 -3.58
N SER A 51 4.73 9.31 -2.89
CA SER A 51 5.02 9.74 -1.52
C SER A 51 4.36 8.79 -0.52
N ALA A 52 5.06 8.48 0.57
CA ALA A 52 4.55 7.67 1.67
C ALA A 52 4.42 8.50 2.94
N ALA A 53 3.27 8.42 3.60
CA ALA A 53 3.01 9.02 4.91
C ALA A 53 2.71 7.91 5.91
N MET A 54 3.49 7.83 6.97
CA MET A 54 3.32 6.82 8.02
C MET A 54 2.38 7.36 9.11
N ALA A 55 1.43 6.54 9.55
CA ALA A 55 0.59 6.79 10.71
C ALA A 55 0.48 5.50 11.55
N PRO A 56 0.10 5.58 12.83
CA PRO A 56 -0.12 4.38 13.64
C PRO A 56 -1.11 3.43 12.94
N GLY A 57 -0.68 2.18 12.73
CA GLY A 57 -1.49 1.13 12.09
C GLY A 57 -1.75 1.28 10.59
N ARG A 58 -1.22 2.31 9.90
CA ARG A 58 -1.44 2.51 8.45
C ARG A 58 -0.36 3.32 7.75
N ILE A 59 -0.19 3.12 6.45
CA ILE A 59 0.65 3.96 5.59
C ILE A 59 -0.14 4.44 4.40
N GLY A 60 -0.22 5.76 4.23
CA GLY A 60 -0.76 6.36 3.02
C GLY A 60 0.31 6.45 1.94
N LEU A 61 -0.01 5.97 0.75
CA LEU A 61 0.72 6.17 -0.48
C LEU A 61 -0.07 7.11 -1.38
N ARG A 62 0.57 8.18 -1.85
CA ARG A 62 -0.03 9.18 -2.73
C ARG A 62 0.87 9.45 -3.92
N HIS A 63 0.27 9.63 -5.10
CA HIS A 63 0.97 10.03 -6.30
C HIS A 63 0.24 11.21 -6.97
N PRO A 64 0.92 12.28 -7.41
CA PRO A 64 0.26 13.48 -7.93
C PRO A 64 -0.60 13.21 -9.18
N ALA A 65 -0.21 12.26 -10.02
CA ALA A 65 -0.98 11.83 -11.20
C ALA A 65 -2.07 10.77 -10.91
N VAL A 66 -2.30 10.40 -9.65
CA VAL A 66 -3.33 9.41 -9.27
C VAL A 66 -4.31 10.07 -8.31
N ARG A 67 -5.59 10.09 -8.67
CA ARG A 67 -6.64 10.71 -7.87
C ARG A 67 -6.90 9.93 -6.57
N GLN A 68 -6.83 8.61 -6.64
CA GLN A 68 -7.05 7.72 -5.51
C GLN A 68 -5.86 7.74 -4.54
N SER A 69 -6.18 7.79 -3.25
CA SER A 69 -5.17 7.51 -2.22
C SER A 69 -5.05 6.00 -2.01
N VAL A 70 -3.84 5.49 -1.79
CA VAL A 70 -3.62 4.07 -1.48
C VAL A 70 -3.27 3.96 -0.01
N LEU A 71 -4.01 3.16 0.76
CA LEU A 71 -3.82 3.00 2.19
C LEU A 71 -3.35 1.57 2.48
N LEU A 72 -2.12 1.43 2.96
CA LEU A 72 -1.59 0.18 3.49
C LEU A 72 -2.04 0.03 4.94
N ARG A 73 -2.84 -0.97 5.28
CA ARG A 73 -3.23 -1.26 6.67
C ARG A 73 -2.21 -2.21 7.31
N LEU A 74 -1.65 -1.79 8.44
CA LEU A 74 -0.54 -2.48 9.13
C LEU A 74 -0.97 -3.29 10.37
N GLY A 75 -2.27 -3.47 10.59
CA GLY A 75 -2.80 -4.26 11.70
C GLY A 75 -4.19 -3.78 12.11
N GLY A 76 -4.81 -4.50 13.03
CA GLY A 76 -6.04 -4.15 13.74
C GLY A 76 -5.79 -4.25 15.23
#